data_AF-A0A2T0B564-F1
#
_entry.id   AF-A0A2T0B564-F1
#
_cell.length_a   1.000
_cell.length_b   1.000
_cell.length_c   1.000
_cell.angle_alpha   90.00
_cell.angle_beta   90.00
_cell.angle_gamma   90.00
#
_symmetry.space_group_name_H-M   'P 1'
#
loop_
_entity.id
_entity.type
_entity.pdbx_description
1 polymer ?
#
loop_
_entity_poly.entity_id
_entity_poly.type
_entity_poly.pdbx_seq_one_letter_code
_entity_poly.pdbx_strand_id
1 'polypeptide(L)'
;MDGNSYSRVNAVNYAITYALSPNPSYRYFPIINNNGGDCANFLSQCLKAGGAPMSFNASNYWWYKHSGPNTKNDTWSVSWAVAHSLYWLLKVNGAKNLVGPKGFEVNNAGSLQIGDLIFYEDANGAIFHSAIVTSMANGYPLISQHSFEALNISYEKTWEAKKMHFLKIKV
;
A
#
# COMPACT_ATOMS: atom_id res chain seq x y z
N MET A 1 1.15 -28.29 -2.70
CA MET A 1 1.30 -27.68 -1.37
C MET A 1 2.42 -26.66 -1.55
N ASP A 2 2.17 -25.35 -1.53
CA ASP A 2 1.84 -24.61 -0.31
C ASP A 2 0.72 -23.57 -0.50
N GLY A 3 -0.34 -23.74 0.30
CA GLY A 3 -1.45 -22.80 0.41
C GLY A 3 -1.09 -21.63 1.31
N ASN A 4 -0.27 -20.71 0.82
CA ASN A 4 -0.15 -19.40 1.46
C ASN A 4 -1.06 -18.40 0.73
N SER A 5 -2.37 -18.60 0.89
CA SER A 5 -3.38 -17.65 0.42
C SER A 5 -3.20 -16.32 1.16
N TYR A 6 -3.23 -15.22 0.43
CA TYR A 6 -3.13 -13.89 1.03
C TYR A 6 -4.22 -13.64 2.08
N SER A 7 -3.80 -13.24 3.27
CA SER A 7 -4.67 -12.89 4.40
C SER A 7 -4.87 -11.38 4.47
N ARG A 8 -6.05 -10.93 4.04
CA ARG A 8 -6.51 -9.55 4.22
C ARG A 8 -6.50 -9.13 5.69
N VAL A 9 -6.89 -10.05 6.57
CA VAL A 9 -6.93 -9.82 8.02
C VAL A 9 -5.53 -9.52 8.55
N ASN A 10 -4.51 -10.27 8.13
CA ASN A 10 -3.14 -10.03 8.59
C ASN A 10 -2.60 -8.69 8.06
N ALA A 11 -2.91 -8.33 6.81
CA ALA A 11 -2.55 -7.03 6.26
C ALA A 11 -3.18 -5.87 7.06
N VAL A 12 -4.46 -6.00 7.42
CA VAL A 12 -5.20 -5.00 8.21
C VAL A 12 -4.69 -4.94 9.65
N ASN A 13 -4.43 -6.08 10.29
CA ASN A 13 -3.87 -6.11 11.64
C ASN A 13 -2.49 -5.47 11.69
N TYR A 14 -1.66 -5.71 10.68
CA TYR A 14 -0.38 -5.02 10.53
C TYR A 14 -0.58 -3.51 10.40
N ALA A 15 -1.50 -3.10 9.52
CA ALA A 15 -1.81 -1.68 9.32
C ALA A 15 -2.24 -1.02 10.63
N ILE A 16 -3.19 -1.61 11.37
CA ILE A 16 -3.68 -1.09 12.66
C ILE A 16 -2.54 -0.99 13.68
N THR A 17 -1.66 -1.99 13.73
CA THR A 17 -0.53 -2.03 14.68
C THR A 17 0.44 -0.89 14.44
N TYR A 18 0.75 -0.60 13.17
CA TYR A 18 1.82 0.34 12.82
C TYR A 18 1.34 1.70 12.31
N ALA A 19 0.04 1.90 12.09
CA ALA A 19 -0.52 3.14 11.51
C ALA A 19 -0.08 4.44 12.23
N LEU A 20 0.13 4.37 13.55
CA LEU A 20 0.52 5.51 14.38
C LEU A 20 2.02 5.51 14.72
N SER A 21 2.77 4.47 14.34
CA SER A 21 4.18 4.31 14.70
C SER A 21 4.88 3.39 13.70
N PRO A 22 5.86 3.87 12.93
CA PRO A 22 6.55 3.07 11.92
C PRO A 22 7.16 1.79 12.49
N ASN A 23 7.06 0.68 11.74
CA ASN A 23 7.69 -0.57 12.15
C ASN A 23 9.23 -0.44 12.06
N PRO A 24 9.97 -0.60 13.18
CA PRO A 24 11.43 -0.46 13.20
C PRO A 24 12.16 -1.52 12.36
N SER A 25 11.47 -2.60 11.97
CA SER A 25 12.00 -3.64 11.09
C SER A 25 12.16 -3.16 9.65
N TYR A 26 11.53 -2.05 9.26
CA TYR A 26 11.62 -1.49 7.91
C TYR A 26 12.22 -0.09 7.95
N ARG A 27 12.87 0.30 6.85
CA ARG A 27 13.30 1.68 6.62
C ARG A 27 12.06 2.57 6.59
N TYR A 28 12.06 3.59 7.43
CA TYR A 28 11.04 4.63 7.44
C TYR A 28 11.46 5.81 6.57
N PHE A 29 10.52 6.34 5.80
CA PHE A 29 10.72 7.48 4.89
C PHE A 29 9.94 8.71 5.38
N PRO A 30 10.51 9.52 6.30
CA PRO A 30 9.84 10.72 6.79
C PRO A 30 9.60 11.70 5.64
N ILE A 31 8.54 12.52 5.76
CA ILE A 31 8.35 13.67 4.86
C ILE A 31 9.51 14.65 5.05
N ILE A 32 10.14 15.04 3.95
CA ILE A 32 11.21 16.05 3.93
C ILE A 32 10.85 17.11 2.89
N ASN A 33 10.72 18.38 3.30
CA ASN A 33 10.39 19.50 2.40
C ASN A 33 9.12 19.29 1.57
N ASN A 34 8.07 18.71 2.19
CA ASN A 34 6.83 18.34 1.51
C ASN A 34 7.01 17.33 0.36
N ASN A 35 8.17 16.67 0.30
CA ASN A 35 8.53 15.65 -0.65
C ASN A 35 8.85 14.33 0.08
N GLY A 36 8.51 13.22 -0.57
CA GLY A 36 8.58 11.92 0.05
C GLY A 36 7.41 11.65 0.99
N GLY A 37 7.33 10.41 1.44
CA GLY A 37 6.28 9.90 2.31
C GLY A 37 6.37 8.39 2.39
N ASP A 38 6.11 7.84 3.56
CA ASP A 38 6.20 6.41 3.84
C ASP A 38 4.95 5.64 3.38
N CYS A 39 3.98 6.33 2.77
CA CYS A 39 2.67 5.77 2.41
C CYS A 39 2.75 4.48 1.59
N ALA A 40 3.51 4.43 0.50
CA ALA A 40 3.63 3.23 -0.34
C ALA A 40 4.48 2.15 0.33
N ASN A 41 5.51 2.53 1.09
CA ASN A 41 6.31 1.61 1.88
C ASN A 41 5.46 0.92 2.95
N PHE A 42 4.64 1.68 3.67
CA PHE A 42 3.67 1.17 4.65
C PHE A 42 2.68 0.20 4.02
N LEU A 43 2.08 0.56 2.87
CA LEU A 43 1.19 -0.35 2.14
C LEU A 43 1.90 -1.63 1.70
N SER A 44 3.14 -1.53 1.22
CA SER A 44 3.92 -2.71 0.84
C SER A 44 4.21 -3.62 2.05
N GLN A 45 4.50 -3.05 3.22
CA GLN A 45 4.62 -3.81 4.46
C GLN A 45 3.29 -4.50 4.83
N CYS A 46 2.16 -3.81 4.72
CA CYS A 46 0.83 -4.40 4.96
C CYS A 46 0.57 -5.58 4.01
N LEU A 47 0.81 -5.40 2.71
CA LEU A 47 0.68 -6.46 1.70
C LEU A 47 1.60 -7.64 2.01
N LYS A 48 2.84 -7.37 2.43
CA LYS A 48 3.80 -8.40 2.80
C LYS A 48 3.37 -9.18 4.04
N ALA A 49 2.87 -8.49 5.07
CA ALA A 49 2.31 -9.09 6.28
C ALA A 49 1.04 -9.92 5.97
N GLY A 50 0.28 -9.52 4.95
CA GLY A 50 -0.81 -10.31 4.37
C GLY A 50 -0.34 -11.57 3.63
N GLY A 51 0.96 -11.78 3.46
CA GLY A 51 1.51 -12.97 2.79
C GLY A 51 1.76 -12.81 1.30
N ALA A 52 1.68 -11.59 0.75
CA ALA A 52 1.98 -11.38 -0.67
C ALA A 52 3.44 -11.80 -0.99
N PRO A 53 3.65 -12.63 -2.02
CA PRO A 53 5.00 -13.06 -2.38
C PRO A 53 5.76 -11.88 -2.99
N MET A 54 7.02 -11.73 -2.58
CA MET A 54 7.91 -10.78 -3.25
C MET A 54 8.25 -11.29 -4.64
N SER A 55 8.39 -10.36 -5.58
CA SER A 55 8.84 -10.65 -6.94
C SER A 55 10.13 -9.90 -7.22
N PHE A 56 11.15 -10.61 -7.72
CA PHE A 56 12.43 -10.03 -8.14
C PHE A 56 12.56 -9.96 -9.66
N ASN A 57 11.51 -10.35 -10.39
CA ASN A 57 11.51 -10.37 -11.85
C ASN A 57 11.46 -8.95 -12.41
N ALA A 58 12.18 -8.68 -13.50
CA ALA A 58 12.26 -7.36 -14.10
C ALA A 58 10.89 -6.80 -14.55
N SER A 59 9.95 -7.67 -14.92
CA SER A 59 8.62 -7.26 -15.41
C SER A 59 7.64 -6.85 -14.32
N ASN A 60 7.87 -7.22 -13.07
CA ASN A 60 6.96 -6.96 -11.95
C ASN A 60 7.69 -6.98 -10.60
N TYR A 61 8.87 -6.38 -10.53
CA TYR A 61 9.66 -6.35 -9.32
C TYR A 61 8.86 -5.66 -8.21
N TRP A 62 8.82 -6.28 -7.03
CA TRP A 62 8.24 -5.75 -5.81
C TRP A 62 8.89 -6.49 -4.64
N TRP A 63 9.82 -5.83 -3.98
CA TRP A 63 10.64 -6.47 -2.96
C TRP A 63 11.29 -5.48 -2.00
N TYR A 64 11.63 -6.01 -0.82
CA TYR A 64 12.41 -5.37 0.21
C TYR A 64 13.46 -6.36 0.73
N LYS A 65 14.70 -5.92 0.92
CA LYS A 65 15.82 -6.75 1.39
C LYS A 65 16.51 -6.07 2.56
N HIS A 66 16.63 -6.82 3.65
CA HIS A 66 17.47 -6.42 4.77
C HIS A 66 18.95 -6.59 4.42
N SER A 67 19.77 -5.61 4.79
CA SER A 67 21.21 -5.63 4.57
C SER A 67 21.96 -5.32 5.87
N GLY A 68 22.17 -6.35 6.69
CA GLY A 68 22.91 -6.24 7.95
C GLY A 68 22.00 -6.14 9.17
N PRO A 69 22.52 -5.65 10.31
CA PRO A 69 21.84 -5.76 11.61
C PRO A 69 20.74 -4.72 11.82
N ASN A 70 20.62 -3.71 10.95
CA ASN A 70 19.63 -2.64 11.04
C ASN A 70 19.20 -2.20 9.63
N THR A 71 18.20 -1.32 9.56
CA THR A 71 17.54 -0.93 8.30
C THR A 71 18.31 0.11 7.47
N LYS A 72 19.51 0.53 7.90
CA LYS A 72 20.24 1.63 7.26
C LYS A 72 20.71 1.30 5.84
N ASN A 73 21.10 0.05 5.60
CA ASN A 73 21.63 -0.40 4.32
C ASN A 73 20.60 -1.24 3.54
N ASP A 74 19.37 -1.32 4.03
CA ASP A 74 18.31 -2.07 3.38
C ASP A 74 18.08 -1.52 1.97
N THR A 75 17.67 -2.41 1.08
CA THR A 75 17.38 -2.07 -0.31
C THR A 75 15.96 -2.48 -0.65
N TRP A 76 15.35 -1.79 -1.59
CA TRP A 76 13.97 -2.05 -2.01
C TRP A 76 13.78 -1.67 -3.47
N SER A 77 12.71 -2.19 -4.05
CA SER A 77 12.31 -1.80 -5.39
C SER A 77 11.53 -0.50 -5.44
N VAL A 78 11.55 0.22 -6.57
CA VAL A 78 10.79 1.48 -6.72
C VAL A 78 9.30 1.27 -6.43
N SER A 79 8.72 0.18 -6.94
CA SER A 79 7.33 -0.24 -6.68
C SER A 79 7.02 -0.58 -5.22
N TRP A 80 8.03 -0.82 -4.37
CA TRP A 80 7.81 -1.03 -2.94
C TRP A 80 7.57 0.30 -2.21
N ALA A 81 8.29 1.35 -2.58
CA ALA A 81 8.33 2.61 -1.83
C ALA A 81 7.70 3.82 -2.54
N VAL A 82 7.28 3.71 -3.81
CA VAL A 82 6.71 4.82 -4.59
C VAL A 82 5.26 4.52 -4.97
N ALA A 83 4.33 5.39 -4.57
CA ALA A 83 2.88 5.19 -4.74
C ALA A 83 2.49 4.97 -6.21
N HIS A 84 3.03 5.77 -7.13
CA HIS A 84 2.80 5.62 -8.57
C HIS A 84 3.22 4.26 -9.11
N SER A 85 4.41 3.80 -8.75
CA SER A 85 4.93 2.52 -9.21
C SER A 85 4.19 1.34 -8.56
N LEU A 86 3.79 1.45 -7.28
CA LEU A 86 3.00 0.44 -6.60
C LEU A 86 1.61 0.28 -7.26
N TYR A 87 0.91 1.39 -7.52
CA TYR A 87 -0.40 1.38 -8.17
C TYR A 87 -0.38 0.65 -9.52
N TRP A 88 0.55 1.02 -10.40
CA TRP A 88 0.65 0.38 -11.72
C TRP A 88 1.08 -1.07 -11.64
N LEU A 89 2.00 -1.42 -10.74
CA LEU A 89 2.38 -2.81 -10.49
C LEU A 89 1.14 -3.65 -10.13
N LEU A 90 0.32 -3.21 -9.19
CA LEU A 90 -0.86 -3.95 -8.74
C LEU A 90 -1.85 -4.19 -9.88
N LYS A 91 -2.08 -3.16 -10.71
CA LYS A 91 -2.97 -3.25 -11.88
C LYS A 91 -2.42 -4.16 -12.96
N VAL A 92 -1.14 -4.03 -13.31
CA VAL A 92 -0.49 -4.86 -14.33
C VAL A 92 -0.45 -6.32 -13.88
N ASN A 93 -0.09 -6.57 -12.62
CA ASN A 93 -0.11 -7.92 -12.05
C ASN A 93 -1.52 -8.51 -12.07
N GLY A 94 -2.55 -7.69 -11.81
CA GLY A 94 -3.95 -8.13 -11.81
C GLY A 94 -4.42 -8.50 -13.22
N ALA A 95 -4.19 -7.60 -14.18
CA ALA A 95 -4.58 -7.78 -15.58
C ALA A 95 -3.88 -8.97 -16.25
N LYS A 96 -2.61 -9.21 -15.93
CA LYS A 96 -1.79 -10.31 -16.50
C LYS A 96 -1.73 -11.56 -15.62
N ASN A 97 -2.42 -11.56 -14.48
CA ASN A 97 -2.37 -12.61 -13.47
C ASN A 97 -0.93 -13.02 -13.06
N LEU A 98 -0.05 -12.04 -12.84
CA LEU A 98 1.34 -12.29 -12.44
C LEU A 98 1.45 -12.67 -10.96
N VAL A 99 2.54 -13.33 -10.59
CA VAL A 99 2.89 -13.60 -9.18
C VAL A 99 3.20 -12.30 -8.45
N GLY A 100 2.79 -12.18 -7.19
CA GLY A 100 3.01 -10.98 -6.37
C GLY A 100 1.71 -10.28 -6.02
N PRO A 101 1.79 -9.13 -5.30
CA PRO A 101 0.60 -8.38 -4.95
C PRO A 101 -0.06 -7.87 -6.23
N LYS A 102 -1.39 -7.97 -6.26
CA LYS A 102 -2.18 -7.59 -7.44
C LYS A 102 -3.58 -7.16 -7.05
N GLY A 103 -4.20 -6.39 -7.92
CA GLY A 103 -5.55 -5.90 -7.69
C GLY A 103 -6.20 -5.37 -8.96
N PHE A 104 -7.44 -4.93 -8.82
CA PHE A 104 -8.23 -4.35 -9.90
C PHE A 104 -9.03 -3.16 -9.39
N GLU A 105 -9.30 -2.20 -10.27
CA GLU A 105 -10.08 -1.02 -9.91
C GLU A 105 -11.56 -1.32 -9.81
N VAL A 106 -12.22 -0.60 -8.90
CA VAL A 106 -13.66 -0.52 -8.80
C VAL A 106 -14.10 0.95 -8.86
N ASN A 107 -15.34 1.18 -9.30
CA ASN A 107 -15.82 2.52 -9.63
C ASN A 107 -16.22 3.37 -8.41
N ASN A 108 -16.38 2.76 -7.23
CA ASN A 108 -16.85 3.47 -6.05
C ASN A 108 -16.21 2.93 -4.76
N ALA A 109 -16.03 3.83 -3.78
CA ALA A 109 -15.45 3.54 -2.48
C ALA A 109 -16.30 2.53 -1.68
N GLY A 110 -17.63 2.57 -1.82
CA GLY A 110 -18.55 1.65 -1.12
C GLY A 110 -18.40 0.18 -1.54
N SER A 111 -17.72 -0.09 -2.65
CA SER A 111 -17.39 -1.45 -3.06
C SER A 111 -16.17 -2.01 -2.32
N LEU A 112 -15.37 -1.17 -1.66
CA LEU A 112 -14.16 -1.59 -0.96
C LEU A 112 -14.50 -2.32 0.33
N GLN A 113 -13.58 -3.21 0.72
CA GLN A 113 -13.58 -3.88 2.01
C GLN A 113 -12.23 -3.66 2.71
N ILE A 114 -12.13 -4.04 3.97
CA ILE A 114 -10.86 -3.98 4.70
C ILE A 114 -9.73 -4.71 3.94
N GLY A 115 -8.55 -4.10 3.94
CA GLY A 115 -7.38 -4.56 3.19
C GLY A 115 -7.37 -4.19 1.71
N ASP A 116 -8.40 -3.53 1.19
CA ASP A 116 -8.33 -2.84 -0.10
C ASP A 116 -7.58 -1.52 0.01
N LEU A 117 -7.14 -0.99 -1.13
CA LEU A 117 -6.30 0.19 -1.20
C LEU A 117 -7.00 1.35 -1.90
N ILE A 118 -6.62 2.57 -1.53
CA ILE A 118 -7.01 3.80 -2.21
C ILE A 118 -5.73 4.52 -2.65
N PHE A 119 -5.68 4.93 -3.91
CA PHE A 119 -4.59 5.74 -4.46
C PHE A 119 -5.12 7.11 -4.89
N TYR A 120 -4.30 8.14 -4.70
CA TYR A 120 -4.68 9.53 -4.91
C TYR A 120 -3.85 10.12 -6.06
N GLU A 121 -4.54 10.70 -7.05
CA GLU A 121 -3.98 11.29 -8.25
C GLU A 121 -4.06 12.82 -8.20
N ASP A 122 -2.95 13.48 -8.56
CA ASP A 122 -2.87 14.93 -8.64
C ASP A 122 -3.46 15.49 -9.94
N ALA A 123 -3.38 16.82 -10.11
CA ALA A 123 -3.90 17.49 -11.30
C ALA A 123 -3.24 17.05 -12.62
N ASN A 124 -1.98 16.60 -12.53
CA ASN A 124 -1.11 16.21 -13.64
C ASN A 124 -1.24 14.72 -14.01
N GLY A 125 -2.07 13.95 -13.29
CA GLY A 125 -2.22 12.51 -13.52
C GLY A 125 -1.22 11.65 -12.77
N ALA A 126 -0.43 12.22 -11.86
CA ALA A 126 0.52 11.47 -11.05
C ALA A 126 -0.15 10.96 -9.77
N ILE A 127 -0.11 9.64 -9.56
CA ILE A 127 -0.41 9.06 -8.24
C ILE A 127 0.66 9.50 -7.23
N PHE A 128 0.26 10.29 -6.25
CA PHE A 128 1.16 10.89 -5.26
C PHE A 128 1.01 10.32 -3.86
N HIS A 129 -0.14 9.72 -3.55
CA HIS A 129 -0.40 9.14 -2.23
C HIS A 129 -1.18 7.82 -2.31
N SER A 130 -1.13 7.05 -1.23
CA SER A 130 -1.73 5.72 -1.14
C SER A 130 -2.08 5.36 0.30
N ALA A 131 -3.24 4.74 0.51
CA ALA A 131 -3.74 4.35 1.83
C ALA A 131 -4.42 2.97 1.80
N ILE A 132 -4.52 2.32 2.96
CA ILE A 132 -5.18 1.02 3.13
C ILE A 132 -6.47 1.18 3.93
N VAL A 133 -7.55 0.52 3.50
CA VAL A 133 -8.82 0.47 4.24
C VAL A 133 -8.65 -0.45 5.44
N THR A 134 -8.78 0.10 6.65
CA THR A 134 -8.61 -0.64 7.91
C THR A 134 -9.90 -0.80 8.70
N SER A 135 -10.93 0.01 8.40
CA SER A 135 -12.24 -0.09 9.04
C SER A 135 -13.33 0.43 8.10
N MET A 136 -14.60 0.23 8.47
CA MET A 136 -15.77 0.74 7.77
C MET A 136 -16.66 1.49 8.76
N ALA A 137 -17.19 2.65 8.37
CA ALA A 137 -18.16 3.42 9.13
C ALA A 137 -19.35 3.78 8.24
N ASN A 138 -20.56 3.38 8.62
CA ASN A 138 -21.80 3.64 7.88
C ASN A 138 -21.71 3.22 6.39
N GLY A 139 -21.03 2.11 6.08
CA GLY A 139 -20.83 1.62 4.72
C GLY A 139 -19.72 2.32 3.92
N TYR A 140 -19.01 3.27 4.52
CA TYR A 140 -17.86 3.96 3.90
C TYR A 140 -16.53 3.52 4.50
N PRO A 141 -15.45 3.44 3.69
CA PRO A 141 -14.15 3.03 4.19
C PRO A 141 -13.51 4.09 5.10
N LEU A 142 -12.84 3.62 6.15
CA LEU A 142 -11.86 4.38 6.91
C LEU A 142 -10.48 3.84 6.60
N ILE A 143 -9.52 4.75 6.44
CA ILE A 143 -8.18 4.42 5.97
C ILE A 143 -7.10 4.63 7.05
N SER A 144 -5.99 3.94 6.87
CA SER A 144 -4.73 4.18 7.58
C SER A 144 -3.58 4.42 6.61
N GLN A 145 -2.60 5.24 7.00
CA GLN A 145 -1.55 5.76 6.10
C GLN A 145 -0.33 6.34 6.86
N HIS A 146 0.82 6.46 6.18
CA HIS A 146 2.08 7.02 6.73
C HIS A 146 2.66 8.20 5.91
N SER A 147 1.88 9.23 5.67
CA SER A 147 2.36 10.57 5.36
C SER A 147 2.34 11.46 6.61
N PHE A 148 1.40 11.22 7.51
CA PHE A 148 1.36 11.88 8.83
C PHE A 148 0.88 10.92 9.93
N GLU A 149 1.10 9.61 9.72
CA GLU A 149 0.74 8.53 10.66
C GLU A 149 -0.71 8.63 11.17
N ALA A 150 -1.65 8.02 10.44
CA ALA A 150 -3.05 8.05 10.83
C ALA A 150 -3.71 6.68 10.79
N LEU A 151 -4.63 6.49 11.74
CA LEU A 151 -5.45 5.29 11.92
C LEU A 151 -6.94 5.63 11.77
N ASN A 152 -7.63 4.89 10.89
CA ASN A 152 -9.09 4.95 10.72
C ASN A 152 -9.65 6.36 10.48
N ILE A 153 -8.99 7.16 9.64
CA ILE A 153 -9.46 8.48 9.23
C ILE A 153 -10.32 8.41 7.97
N SER A 154 -11.06 9.49 7.66
CA SER A 154 -11.83 9.60 6.42
C SER A 154 -10.90 9.61 5.20
N TYR A 155 -11.28 8.90 4.14
CA TYR A 155 -10.51 8.89 2.88
C TYR A 155 -10.70 10.15 2.03
N GLU A 156 -11.77 10.93 2.23
CA GLU A 156 -12.15 12.08 1.38
C GLU A 156 -11.48 13.39 1.79
N LYS A 157 -11.41 13.66 3.10
CA LYS A 157 -10.98 14.98 3.62
C LYS A 157 -9.47 15.13 3.74
N THR A 158 -8.72 14.07 3.46
CA THR A 158 -7.32 14.00 3.82
C THR A 158 -6.41 14.61 2.77
N TRP A 159 -6.82 14.62 1.50
CA TRP A 159 -5.96 15.01 0.38
C TRP A 159 -6.73 15.80 -0.68
N GLU A 160 -6.11 16.86 -1.21
CA GLU A 160 -6.62 17.61 -2.38
C GLU A 160 -6.35 16.84 -3.69
N ALA A 161 -6.83 15.61 -3.78
CA ALA A 161 -6.66 14.79 -4.98
C ALA A 161 -7.66 15.20 -6.06
N LYS A 162 -7.20 15.29 -7.32
CA LYS A 162 -8.09 15.46 -8.47
C LYS A 162 -8.94 14.21 -8.70
N LYS A 163 -8.36 13.03 -8.45
CA LYS A 163 -9.03 11.75 -8.60
C LYS A 163 -8.55 10.75 -7.56
N MET A 164 -9.45 9.91 -7.08
CA MET A 164 -9.16 8.75 -6.25
C MET A 164 -9.37 7.46 -7.06
N HIS A 165 -8.49 6.49 -6.87
CA HIS A 165 -8.56 5.16 -7.46
C HIS A 165 -8.79 4.13 -6.37
N PHE A 166 -9.89 3.38 -6.47
CA PHE A 166 -10.29 2.38 -5.49
C PHE A 166 -9.86 1.00 -5.99
N LEU A 167 -8.96 0.35 -5.28
CA LEU A 167 -8.31 -0.87 -5.74
C LEU A 167 -8.63 -2.06 -4.84
N LYS A 168 -9.35 -3.05 -5.40
CA LYS A 168 -9.58 -4.33 -4.76
C LYS A 168 -8.37 -5.23 -4.85
N ILE A 169 -7.86 -5.69 -3.72
CA ILE A 169 -6.69 -6.57 -3.66
C ILE A 169 -7.10 -8.04 -3.88
N LYS A 170 -6.42 -8.73 -4.79
CA LYS A 170 -6.70 -10.13 -5.13
C LYS A 170 -5.39 -10.86 -5.37
N VAL A 171 -4.57 -10.94 -4.32
CA VAL A 171 -3.26 -11.62 -4.36
C VAL A 171 -3.44 -13.13 -4.52
#